data_AF-A0A1G1GAY6-F1
#
_entry.id   AF-A0A1G1GAY6-F1
#
_cell.length_a   1.000
_cell.length_b   1.000
_cell.length_c   1.000
_cell.angle_alpha   90.00
_cell.angle_beta   90.00
_cell.angle_gamma   90.00
#
_symmetry.space_group_name_H-M   'P 1'
#
loop_
_entity.id
_entity.type
_entity.pdbx_description
1 polymer ?
#
loop_
_entity_poly.entity_id
_entity_poly.type
_entity_poly.pdbx_seq_one_letter_code
_entity_poly.pdbx_strand_id
1 'polypeptide(L)'
;MRLVTRGDLDGVTSSVLLTTMEKINSLELIHPQDITDKKFEITGNDIVVNLPYHPKCAMWFDHHEITESNEKPPDNFVGKHSIAPSASRVIYDYYSSDKLKKYEFLVKETDRFDSAHLTMKDVTDPKGVILLGFTIDSRSGIGRFKEYFELLVQWLKKMSIDKILSQPIVVKRVELLRENNSAFLNLLKQNSRQDGNVVITDFRSLDRMPVGNRFLVYTLFPDTNVSVRAQWGPGKYFVALTLGHNIFNRTSLSNCGQICSKFGGGGHKGAAACPLEPDKADNQIEEIVKILKKED
;
A
#
# COMPACT_ATOMS: atom_id res chain seq x y z
N MET A 1 12.47 14.95 -17.71
CA MET A 1 12.19 14.92 -16.26
C MET A 1 12.48 13.55 -15.69
N ARG A 2 12.73 13.46 -14.38
CA ARG A 2 12.82 12.20 -13.63
C ARG A 2 11.51 11.99 -12.88
N LEU A 3 10.96 10.78 -12.93
CA LEU A 3 9.75 10.41 -12.19
C LEU A 3 10.16 9.74 -10.88
N VAL A 4 9.64 10.21 -9.75
CA VAL A 4 9.90 9.65 -8.42
C VAL A 4 8.58 9.19 -7.81
N THR A 5 8.47 7.91 -7.49
CA THR A 5 7.23 7.32 -6.98
C THR A 5 7.48 6.09 -6.10
N ARG A 6 6.40 5.44 -5.65
CA ARG A 6 6.44 4.19 -4.88
C ARG A 6 6.41 2.97 -5.78
N GLY A 7 7.02 1.88 -5.31
CA GLY A 7 7.04 0.58 -6.01
C GLY A 7 5.76 -0.23 -5.80
N ASP A 8 4.62 0.28 -6.25
CA ASP A 8 3.31 -0.39 -6.17
C ASP A 8 2.50 -0.22 -7.46
N LEU A 9 1.27 -0.76 -7.50
CA LEU A 9 0.40 -0.68 -8.67
C LEU A 9 0.04 0.77 -9.02
N ASP A 10 -0.19 1.62 -8.02
CA ASP A 10 -0.52 3.03 -8.26
C ASP A 10 0.68 3.78 -8.85
N GLY A 11 1.90 3.52 -8.37
CA GLY A 11 3.12 4.01 -9.00
C GLY A 11 3.27 3.54 -10.44
N VAL A 12 3.00 2.25 -10.74
CA VAL A 12 3.06 1.70 -12.11
C VAL A 12 2.06 2.42 -13.01
N THR A 13 0.81 2.50 -12.60
CA THR A 13 -0.25 3.14 -13.40
C THR A 13 0.04 4.64 -13.59
N SER A 14 0.44 5.34 -12.53
CA SER A 14 0.89 6.74 -12.60
C SER A 14 2.02 6.93 -13.61
N SER A 15 2.99 6.03 -13.62
CA SER A 15 4.11 6.05 -14.57
C SER A 15 3.65 5.81 -16.01
N VAL A 16 2.67 4.94 -16.24
CA VAL A 16 2.07 4.74 -17.57
C VAL A 16 1.41 6.04 -18.06
N LEU A 17 0.63 6.71 -17.21
CA LEU A 17 -0.04 7.96 -17.55
C LEU A 17 0.97 9.09 -17.81
N LEU A 18 1.91 9.32 -16.90
CA LEU A 18 2.88 10.41 -17.00
C LEU A 18 3.86 10.22 -18.15
N THR A 19 4.35 9.00 -18.40
CA THR A 19 5.19 8.74 -19.58
C THR A 19 4.42 8.81 -20.90
N THR A 20 3.09 8.99 -20.87
CA THR A 20 2.25 9.27 -22.05
C THR A 20 2.04 10.76 -22.26
N MET A 21 2.02 11.54 -21.18
CA MET A 21 1.77 12.99 -21.21
C MET A 21 3.06 13.83 -21.21
N GLU A 22 4.10 13.35 -20.56
CA GLU A 22 5.33 14.08 -20.26
C GLU A 22 6.58 13.37 -20.80
N LYS A 23 7.64 14.14 -20.98
CA LYS A 23 8.97 13.62 -21.37
C LYS A 23 9.74 13.15 -20.13
N ILE A 24 9.54 11.90 -19.76
CA ILE A 24 10.25 11.20 -18.67
C ILE A 24 11.47 10.46 -19.23
N ASN A 25 12.63 10.69 -18.64
CA ASN A 25 13.90 10.08 -19.07
C ASN A 25 14.43 9.04 -18.08
N SER A 26 14.00 9.11 -16.82
CA SER A 26 14.41 8.19 -15.76
C SER A 26 13.32 8.06 -14.71
N LEU A 27 13.39 6.96 -13.95
CA LEU A 27 12.42 6.61 -12.92
C LEU A 27 13.16 6.15 -11.65
N GLU A 28 12.72 6.63 -10.51
CA GLU A 28 13.19 6.19 -9.19
C GLU A 28 12.03 5.75 -8.31
N LEU A 29 12.25 4.63 -7.62
CA LEU A 29 11.31 4.06 -6.65
C LEU A 29 11.86 4.29 -5.25
N ILE A 30 11.12 4.99 -4.40
CA ILE A 30 11.53 5.30 -3.03
C ILE A 30 10.43 5.01 -2.02
N HIS A 31 10.79 4.95 -0.74
CA HIS A 31 9.81 4.90 0.34
C HIS A 31 9.41 6.35 0.73
N PRO A 32 8.14 6.62 1.10
CA PRO A 32 7.71 7.96 1.56
C PRO A 32 8.57 8.53 2.69
N GLN A 33 9.04 7.65 3.58
CA GLN A 33 9.92 8.02 4.68
C GLN A 33 11.26 8.59 4.19
N ASP A 34 11.74 8.21 3.00
CA ASP A 34 13.01 8.73 2.48
C ASP A 34 12.95 10.22 2.14
N ILE A 35 11.77 10.75 1.80
CA ILE A 35 11.54 12.20 1.67
C ILE A 35 11.50 12.85 3.05
N THR A 36 10.74 12.27 3.98
CA THR A 36 10.54 12.82 5.33
C THR A 36 11.86 12.85 6.13
N ASP A 37 12.66 11.79 6.02
CA ASP A 37 13.98 11.66 6.64
C ASP A 37 15.09 12.40 5.87
N LYS A 38 14.76 13.04 4.74
CA LYS A 38 15.73 13.73 3.85
C LYS A 38 16.87 12.81 3.37
N LYS A 39 16.55 11.53 3.15
CA LYS A 39 17.48 10.50 2.64
C LYS A 39 17.53 10.44 1.12
N PHE A 40 16.57 11.07 0.44
CA PHE A 40 16.52 11.13 -1.02
C PHE A 40 16.50 12.58 -1.51
N GLU A 41 17.35 12.89 -2.50
CA GLU A 41 17.44 14.23 -3.07
C GLU A 41 16.38 14.45 -4.16
N ILE A 42 15.47 15.40 -3.90
CA ILE A 42 14.51 15.92 -4.87
C ILE A 42 15.02 17.23 -5.47
N THR A 43 14.86 17.36 -6.79
CA THR A 43 15.36 18.45 -7.63
C THR A 43 14.23 19.07 -8.46
N GLY A 44 14.49 20.26 -9.03
CA GLY A 44 13.57 20.96 -9.94
C GLY A 44 13.32 20.28 -11.29
N ASN A 45 13.78 19.05 -11.49
CA ASN A 45 13.52 18.22 -12.67
C ASN A 45 12.64 16.99 -12.33
N ASP A 46 12.19 16.87 -11.09
CA ASP A 46 11.44 15.71 -10.59
C ASP A 46 9.93 15.92 -10.64
N ILE A 47 9.22 14.91 -11.17
CA ILE A 47 7.78 14.72 -10.91
C ILE A 47 7.66 13.76 -9.74
N VAL A 48 7.06 14.21 -8.64
CA VAL A 48 6.87 13.41 -7.43
C VAL A 48 5.43 12.91 -7.39
N VAL A 49 5.23 11.60 -7.27
CA VAL A 49 3.90 10.99 -7.32
C VAL A 49 3.68 9.99 -6.20
N ASN A 50 2.52 10.09 -5.55
CA ASN A 50 2.08 9.19 -4.48
C ASN A 50 3.07 9.18 -3.30
N LEU A 51 3.60 10.37 -3.00
CA LEU A 51 4.69 10.61 -2.07
C LEU A 51 4.48 11.98 -1.41
N PRO A 52 5.01 12.22 -0.20
CA PRO A 52 4.92 13.51 0.46
C PRO A 52 5.41 14.65 -0.43
N TYR A 53 4.74 15.81 -0.33
CA TYR A 53 5.15 17.01 -1.07
C TYR A 53 6.59 17.40 -0.73
N HIS A 54 7.31 17.91 -1.73
CA HIS A 54 8.66 18.44 -1.55
C HIS A 54 8.82 19.74 -2.36
N PRO A 55 9.24 20.86 -1.76
CA PRO A 55 9.19 22.20 -2.37
C PRO A 55 10.09 22.36 -3.59
N LYS A 56 11.12 21.52 -3.73
CA LYS A 56 12.00 21.51 -4.91
C LYS A 56 11.42 20.76 -6.11
N CYS A 57 10.34 19.98 -5.98
CA CYS A 57 9.84 19.21 -7.12
C CYS A 57 9.29 20.12 -8.21
N ALA A 58 9.41 19.69 -9.47
CA ALA A 58 8.88 20.43 -10.61
C ALA A 58 7.35 20.30 -10.71
N MET A 59 6.84 19.13 -10.34
CA MET A 59 5.42 18.79 -10.40
C MET A 59 5.10 17.74 -9.34
N TRP A 60 3.91 17.80 -8.76
CA TRP A 60 3.49 16.91 -7.67
C TRP A 60 2.08 16.38 -7.86
N PHE A 61 1.90 15.07 -7.64
CA PHE A 61 0.59 14.42 -7.60
C PHE A 61 0.47 13.54 -6.36
N ASP A 62 -0.59 13.75 -5.59
CA ASP A 62 -0.88 12.94 -4.42
C ASP A 62 -2.37 12.92 -4.10
N HIS A 63 -2.79 11.90 -3.36
CA HIS A 63 -4.19 11.66 -3.03
C HIS A 63 -4.45 11.47 -1.53
N HIS A 64 -3.40 11.50 -0.71
CA HIS A 64 -3.51 11.28 0.72
C HIS A 64 -4.02 12.52 1.45
N GLU A 65 -4.55 12.33 2.66
CA GLU A 65 -4.81 13.45 3.56
C GLU A 65 -3.47 14.12 3.95
N ILE A 66 -3.42 15.44 3.84
CA ILE A 66 -2.25 16.22 4.29
C ILE A 66 -2.40 16.42 5.80
N THR A 67 -1.50 15.81 6.56
CA THR A 67 -1.43 15.93 8.02
C THR A 67 -0.51 17.08 8.43
N GLU A 68 -0.50 17.46 9.72
CA GLU A 68 0.32 18.58 10.21
C GLU A 68 1.83 18.35 10.04
N SER A 69 2.29 17.10 10.00
CA SER A 69 3.70 16.76 9.79
C SER A 69 4.13 16.87 8.33
N ASN A 70 3.19 17.02 7.39
CA ASN A 70 3.50 17.15 5.98
C ASN A 70 3.82 18.61 5.63
N GLU A 71 4.83 18.80 4.79
CA GLU A 71 5.04 20.08 4.13
C GLU A 71 3.85 20.35 3.19
N LYS A 72 3.28 21.56 3.28
CA LYS A 72 2.10 21.93 2.50
C LYS A 72 2.54 22.57 1.17
N PRO A 73 1.92 22.22 0.04
CA PRO A 73 2.20 22.89 -1.21
C PRO A 73 1.72 24.36 -1.17
N PRO A 74 2.38 25.29 -1.89
CA PRO A 74 1.84 26.62 -2.13
C PRO A 74 0.62 26.54 -3.06
N ASP A 75 -0.27 27.53 -3.04
CA ASP A 75 -1.52 27.52 -3.83
C ASP A 75 -1.31 27.32 -5.35
N ASN A 76 -0.15 27.72 -5.86
CA ASN A 76 0.20 27.71 -7.29
C ASN A 76 1.23 26.63 -7.68
N PHE A 77 1.36 25.55 -6.90
CA PHE A 77 2.21 24.44 -7.30
C PHE A 77 1.73 23.79 -8.61
N VAL A 78 2.66 23.18 -9.36
CA VAL A 78 2.32 22.47 -10.60
C VAL A 78 1.96 21.02 -10.28
N GLY A 79 0.84 20.55 -10.84
CA GLY A 79 0.28 19.23 -10.57
C GLY A 79 -1.04 19.33 -9.80
N LYS A 80 -1.41 18.29 -9.06
CA LYS A 80 -2.68 18.26 -8.34
C LYS A 80 -2.63 17.38 -7.10
N HIS A 81 -3.26 17.88 -6.05
CA HIS A 81 -3.61 17.13 -4.86
C HIS A 81 -5.13 17.07 -4.73
N SER A 82 -5.66 15.89 -4.45
CA SER A 82 -7.07 15.69 -4.14
C SER A 82 -7.30 14.37 -3.44
N ILE A 83 -8.17 14.32 -2.43
CA ILE A 83 -8.56 13.06 -1.79
C ILE A 83 -9.29 12.20 -2.82
N ALA A 84 -8.63 11.14 -3.27
CA ALA A 84 -9.08 10.27 -4.35
C ALA A 84 -8.68 8.81 -4.06
N PRO A 85 -9.25 7.81 -4.77
CA PRO A 85 -8.92 6.41 -4.55
C PRO A 85 -7.47 6.01 -4.87
N SER A 86 -6.75 6.80 -5.68
CA SER A 86 -5.35 6.59 -6.07
C SER A 86 -4.73 7.89 -6.60
N ALA A 87 -3.39 8.01 -6.64
CA ALA A 87 -2.72 9.12 -7.32
C ALA A 87 -2.89 9.04 -8.84
N SER A 88 -3.02 7.83 -9.39
CA SER A 88 -3.33 7.60 -10.81
C SER A 88 -4.65 8.25 -11.23
N ARG A 89 -5.68 8.21 -10.37
CA ARG A 89 -6.94 8.94 -10.58
C ARG A 89 -6.70 10.44 -10.68
N VAL A 90 -5.93 10.99 -9.74
CA VAL A 90 -5.61 12.43 -9.71
C VAL A 90 -4.90 12.85 -11.01
N ILE A 91 -3.93 12.07 -11.47
CA ILE A 91 -3.22 12.32 -12.74
C ILE A 91 -4.18 12.22 -13.94
N TYR A 92 -5.00 11.17 -13.98
CA TYR A 92 -5.96 10.96 -15.07
C TYR A 92 -6.91 12.14 -15.21
N ASP A 93 -7.48 12.60 -14.09
CA ASP A 93 -8.43 13.71 -14.05
C ASP A 93 -7.74 15.06 -14.31
N TYR A 94 -6.51 15.26 -13.80
CA TYR A 94 -5.74 16.49 -14.04
C TYR A 94 -5.46 16.71 -15.54
N TYR A 95 -5.01 15.68 -16.25
CA TYR A 95 -4.74 15.82 -17.68
C TYR A 95 -6.00 15.76 -18.54
N SER A 96 -7.03 15.02 -18.12
CA SER A 96 -8.33 14.89 -18.82
C SER A 96 -8.20 14.76 -20.35
N SER A 97 -7.24 13.95 -20.79
CA SER A 97 -6.80 13.92 -22.19
C SER A 97 -7.27 12.66 -22.91
N ASP A 98 -7.65 12.80 -24.18
CA ASP A 98 -8.00 11.68 -25.07
C ASP A 98 -6.89 10.62 -25.15
N LYS A 99 -5.62 11.03 -25.00
CA LYS A 99 -4.47 10.11 -24.99
C LYS A 99 -4.53 9.09 -23.86
N LEU A 100 -5.21 9.44 -22.75
CA LEU A 100 -5.32 8.60 -21.56
C LEU A 100 -6.56 7.72 -21.55
N LYS A 101 -7.58 7.97 -22.39
CA LYS A 101 -8.84 7.21 -22.42
C LYS A 101 -8.66 5.70 -22.47
N LYS A 102 -7.69 5.22 -23.25
CA LYS A 102 -7.34 3.78 -23.34
C LYS A 102 -6.87 3.14 -22.03
N TYR A 103 -6.50 3.94 -21.03
CA TYR A 103 -6.07 3.48 -19.70
C TYR A 103 -7.17 3.58 -18.64
N GLU A 104 -8.40 3.99 -18.98
CA GLU A 104 -9.49 4.16 -18.03
C GLU A 104 -9.76 2.90 -17.19
N PHE A 105 -9.77 1.72 -17.82
CA PHE A 105 -9.91 0.45 -17.12
C PHE A 105 -8.75 0.18 -16.14
N LEU A 106 -7.51 0.49 -16.53
CA LEU A 106 -6.35 0.33 -15.67
C LEU A 106 -6.43 1.26 -14.44
N VAL A 107 -6.84 2.52 -14.63
CA VAL A 107 -7.05 3.47 -13.53
C VAL A 107 -8.16 3.00 -12.61
N LYS A 108 -9.30 2.53 -13.15
CA LYS A 108 -10.41 2.00 -12.35
C LYS A 108 -9.99 0.80 -11.48
N GLU A 109 -9.21 -0.13 -12.01
CA GLU A 109 -8.72 -1.28 -11.23
C GLU A 109 -7.64 -0.88 -10.22
N THR A 110 -6.82 0.13 -10.54
CA THR A 110 -5.87 0.73 -9.61
C THR A 110 -6.59 1.40 -8.43
N ASP A 111 -7.66 2.15 -8.70
CA ASP A 111 -8.52 2.76 -7.68
C ASP A 111 -9.07 1.71 -6.71
N ARG A 112 -9.55 0.58 -7.24
CA ARG A 112 -10.05 -0.54 -6.42
C ARG A 112 -8.95 -1.15 -5.56
N PHE A 113 -7.76 -1.35 -6.13
CA PHE A 113 -6.64 -1.97 -5.41
C PHE A 113 -6.12 -1.08 -4.28
N ASP A 114 -5.89 0.19 -4.57
CA ASP A 114 -5.22 1.12 -3.65
C ASP A 114 -6.13 1.54 -2.48
N SER A 115 -7.40 1.87 -2.78
CA SER A 115 -8.45 2.09 -1.76
C SER A 115 -8.90 0.81 -1.04
N ALA A 116 -8.29 -0.33 -1.38
CA ALA A 116 -8.60 -1.66 -0.89
C ALA A 116 -10.09 -2.05 -1.07
N HIS A 117 -10.76 -1.52 -2.09
CA HIS A 117 -12.13 -1.85 -2.47
C HIS A 117 -12.20 -3.18 -3.25
N LEU A 118 -11.77 -4.25 -2.57
CA LEU A 118 -11.64 -5.59 -3.11
C LEU A 118 -12.71 -6.52 -2.54
N THR A 119 -13.15 -7.47 -3.36
CA THR A 119 -14.03 -8.56 -2.95
C THR A 119 -13.23 -9.72 -2.36
N MET A 120 -13.92 -10.65 -1.69
CA MET A 120 -13.30 -11.88 -1.19
C MET A 120 -12.55 -12.63 -2.31
N LYS A 121 -13.17 -12.72 -3.50
CA LYS A 121 -12.58 -13.38 -4.66
C LYS A 121 -11.35 -12.66 -5.20
N ASP A 122 -11.33 -11.33 -5.17
CA ASP A 122 -10.15 -10.55 -5.54
C ASP A 122 -8.94 -10.88 -4.65
N VAL A 123 -9.17 -11.32 -3.41
CA VAL A 123 -8.10 -11.69 -2.47
C VAL A 123 -7.74 -13.17 -2.56
N THR A 124 -8.73 -14.06 -2.68
CA THR A 124 -8.51 -15.52 -2.67
C THR A 124 -8.14 -16.10 -4.03
N ASP A 125 -8.63 -15.49 -5.12
CA ASP A 125 -8.31 -15.86 -6.50
C ASP A 125 -8.16 -14.62 -7.40
N PRO A 126 -7.17 -13.74 -7.13
CA PRO A 126 -6.95 -12.53 -7.90
C PRO A 126 -6.71 -12.83 -9.38
N LYS A 127 -7.30 -12.00 -10.25
CA LYS A 127 -7.12 -12.04 -11.71
C LYS A 127 -6.78 -10.65 -12.26
N GLY A 128 -6.39 -10.60 -13.53
CA GLY A 128 -6.24 -9.35 -14.27
C GLY A 128 -5.28 -8.36 -13.60
N VAL A 129 -5.70 -7.09 -13.55
CA VAL A 129 -4.92 -6.00 -12.96
C VAL A 129 -4.69 -6.21 -11.46
N ILE A 130 -5.68 -6.73 -10.72
CA ILE A 130 -5.55 -7.02 -9.29
C ILE A 130 -4.45 -8.06 -9.02
N LEU A 131 -4.41 -9.13 -9.82
CA LEU A 131 -3.31 -10.12 -9.74
C LEU A 131 -1.96 -9.48 -10.00
N LEU A 132 -1.87 -8.64 -11.04
CA LEU A 132 -0.66 -7.91 -11.38
C LEU A 132 -0.25 -6.94 -10.26
N GLY A 133 -1.21 -6.32 -9.58
CA GLY A 133 -0.94 -5.47 -8.41
C GLY A 133 -0.28 -6.26 -7.28
N PHE A 134 -0.74 -7.47 -7.00
CA PHE A 134 -0.12 -8.31 -5.97
C PHE A 134 1.28 -8.81 -6.33
N THR A 135 1.66 -8.89 -7.63
CA THR A 135 3.01 -9.30 -8.03
C THR A 135 4.07 -8.21 -7.92
N ILE A 136 3.64 -6.94 -7.81
CA ILE A 136 4.50 -5.77 -7.57
C ILE A 136 4.41 -5.26 -6.12
N ASP A 137 3.42 -5.69 -5.34
CA ASP A 137 3.31 -5.31 -3.92
C ASP A 137 4.53 -5.78 -3.12
N SER A 138 5.25 -4.81 -2.55
CA SER A 138 6.43 -5.06 -1.70
C SER A 138 6.17 -6.00 -0.52
N ARG A 139 4.93 -6.05 -0.02
CA ARG A 139 4.51 -6.90 1.11
C ARG A 139 4.32 -8.37 0.73
N SER A 140 4.26 -8.67 -0.58
CA SER A 140 4.22 -10.05 -1.09
C SER A 140 5.57 -10.77 -1.01
N GLY A 141 6.65 -10.07 -0.65
CA GLY A 141 7.99 -10.65 -0.43
C GLY A 141 8.78 -10.95 -1.71
N ILE A 142 8.43 -10.34 -2.85
CA ILE A 142 9.01 -10.66 -4.17
C ILE A 142 10.01 -9.57 -4.59
N GLY A 143 11.32 -9.82 -4.50
CA GLY A 143 12.37 -8.83 -4.82
C GLY A 143 12.47 -8.36 -6.30
N ARG A 144 13.56 -7.62 -6.62
CA ARG A 144 13.84 -7.04 -7.96
C ARG A 144 12.70 -6.16 -8.49
N PHE A 145 12.35 -5.15 -7.71
CA PHE A 145 11.16 -4.33 -7.95
C PHE A 145 11.34 -3.36 -9.13
N LYS A 146 12.50 -2.70 -9.25
CA LYS A 146 12.68 -1.62 -10.24
C LYS A 146 12.62 -2.12 -11.68
N GLU A 147 13.36 -3.17 -12.03
CA GLU A 147 13.36 -3.69 -13.41
C GLU A 147 12.00 -4.27 -13.80
N TYR A 148 11.35 -4.97 -12.86
CA TYR A 148 10.00 -5.49 -13.09
C TYR A 148 8.99 -4.37 -13.25
N PHE A 149 9.06 -3.34 -12.41
CA PHE A 149 8.22 -2.15 -12.51
C PHE A 149 8.36 -1.47 -13.88
N GLU A 150 9.59 -1.21 -14.34
CA GLU A 150 9.84 -0.58 -15.63
C GLU A 150 9.32 -1.43 -16.80
N LEU A 151 9.44 -2.76 -16.74
CA LEU A 151 8.84 -3.67 -17.71
C LEU A 151 7.31 -3.54 -17.74
N LEU A 152 6.66 -3.49 -16.57
CA LEU A 152 5.21 -3.31 -16.48
C LEU A 152 4.77 -1.98 -17.10
N VAL A 153 5.47 -0.88 -16.78
CA VAL A 153 5.18 0.44 -17.36
C VAL A 153 5.27 0.40 -18.89
N GLN A 154 6.28 -0.28 -19.44
CA GLN A 154 6.42 -0.41 -20.89
C GLN A 154 5.36 -1.31 -21.52
N TRP A 155 5.05 -2.44 -20.89
CA TRP A 155 4.11 -3.44 -21.43
C TRP A 155 2.66 -2.97 -21.35
N LEU A 156 2.24 -2.31 -20.27
CA LEU A 156 0.89 -1.75 -20.13
C LEU A 156 0.55 -0.73 -21.22
N LYS A 157 1.56 -0.13 -21.87
CA LYS A 157 1.38 0.77 -23.01
C LYS A 157 1.20 0.05 -24.36
N LYS A 158 1.57 -1.23 -24.45
CA LYS A 158 1.77 -1.95 -25.72
C LYS A 158 0.98 -3.26 -25.85
N MET A 159 0.56 -3.88 -24.76
CA MET A 159 -0.11 -5.18 -24.78
C MET A 159 -1.21 -5.28 -23.72
N SER A 160 -2.13 -6.23 -23.93
CA SER A 160 -3.22 -6.50 -22.99
C SER A 160 -2.71 -7.14 -21.70
N ILE A 161 -3.51 -7.03 -20.63
CA ILE A 161 -3.21 -7.62 -19.32
C ILE A 161 -2.97 -9.14 -19.43
N ASP A 162 -3.76 -9.86 -20.22
CA ASP A 162 -3.57 -11.31 -20.37
C ASP A 162 -2.20 -11.65 -20.97
N LYS A 163 -1.75 -10.87 -21.98
CA LYS A 163 -0.41 -11.04 -22.57
C LYS A 163 0.71 -10.72 -21.58
N ILE A 164 0.49 -9.77 -20.68
CA ILE A 164 1.42 -9.45 -19.58
C ILE A 164 1.47 -10.63 -18.61
N LEU A 165 0.31 -11.13 -18.17
CA LEU A 165 0.22 -12.25 -17.23
C LEU A 165 0.84 -13.54 -17.79
N SER A 166 0.85 -13.72 -19.11
CA SER A 166 1.54 -14.82 -19.78
C SER A 166 3.06 -14.64 -19.95
N GLN A 167 3.64 -13.48 -19.62
CA GLN A 167 5.08 -13.30 -19.73
C GLN A 167 5.80 -14.21 -18.71
N PRO A 168 6.89 -14.90 -19.09
CA PRO A 168 7.57 -15.86 -18.21
C PRO A 168 7.97 -15.30 -16.83
N ILE A 169 8.40 -14.03 -16.79
CA ILE A 169 8.73 -13.37 -15.52
C ILE A 169 7.49 -13.13 -14.64
N VAL A 170 6.34 -12.81 -15.24
CA VAL A 170 5.09 -12.57 -14.51
C VAL A 170 4.53 -13.89 -14.00
N VAL A 171 4.54 -14.94 -14.82
CA VAL A 171 4.13 -16.30 -14.43
C VAL A 171 4.90 -16.76 -13.19
N LYS A 172 6.24 -16.64 -13.19
CA LYS A 172 7.07 -17.00 -12.04
C LYS A 172 6.73 -16.19 -10.77
N ARG A 173 6.44 -14.89 -10.92
CA ARG A 173 6.02 -14.06 -9.77
C ARG A 173 4.65 -14.46 -9.25
N VAL A 174 3.72 -14.86 -10.13
CA VAL A 174 2.40 -15.37 -9.74
C VAL A 174 2.52 -16.71 -9.00
N GLU A 175 3.39 -17.61 -9.45
CA GLU A 175 3.67 -18.88 -8.76
C GLU A 175 4.19 -18.62 -7.33
N LEU A 176 5.23 -17.79 -7.20
CA LEU A 176 5.78 -17.42 -5.89
C LEU A 176 4.76 -16.72 -4.99
N LEU A 177 3.93 -15.83 -5.54
CA LEU A 177 2.84 -15.18 -4.80
C LEU A 177 1.88 -16.22 -4.21
N ARG A 178 1.50 -17.25 -4.98
CA ARG A 178 0.58 -18.30 -4.52
C ARG A 178 1.22 -19.17 -3.43
N GLU A 179 2.48 -19.53 -3.59
CA GLU A 179 3.25 -20.27 -2.57
C GLU A 179 3.33 -19.48 -1.27
N ASN A 180 3.72 -18.21 -1.34
CA ASN A 180 3.79 -17.31 -0.19
C ASN A 180 2.41 -17.16 0.49
N ASN A 181 1.34 -16.96 -0.28
CA ASN A 181 -0.01 -16.84 0.26
C ASN A 181 -0.48 -18.12 0.96
N SER A 182 -0.16 -19.29 0.42
CA SER A 182 -0.47 -20.59 1.04
C SER A 182 0.25 -20.76 2.38
N ALA A 183 1.56 -20.48 2.42
CA ALA A 183 2.35 -20.51 3.64
C ALA A 183 1.84 -19.50 4.67
N PHE A 184 1.50 -18.28 4.21
CA PHE A 184 1.00 -17.22 5.07
C PHE A 184 -0.35 -17.55 5.70
N LEU A 185 -1.26 -18.15 4.95
CA LEU A 185 -2.55 -18.62 5.48
C LEU A 185 -2.37 -19.63 6.62
N ASN A 186 -1.40 -20.53 6.51
CA ASN A 186 -1.12 -21.49 7.58
C ASN A 186 -0.59 -20.78 8.84
N LEU A 187 0.31 -19.82 8.67
CA LEU A 187 0.82 -19.02 9.79
C LEU A 187 -0.28 -18.17 10.44
N LEU A 188 -1.17 -17.57 9.64
CA LEU A 188 -2.32 -16.84 10.16
C LEU A 188 -3.22 -17.75 11.00
N LYS A 189 -3.54 -18.96 10.55
CA LYS A 189 -4.36 -19.92 11.32
C LYS A 189 -3.73 -20.30 12.66
N GLN A 190 -2.41 -20.45 12.71
CA GLN A 190 -1.68 -20.87 13.91
C GLN A 190 -1.48 -19.74 14.93
N ASN A 191 -1.42 -18.48 14.46
CA ASN A 191 -0.98 -17.35 15.27
C ASN A 191 -2.04 -16.25 15.40
N SER A 192 -3.27 -16.50 14.94
CA SER A 192 -4.37 -15.54 15.04
C SER A 192 -5.52 -16.09 15.87
N ARG A 193 -6.14 -15.21 16.65
CA ARG A 193 -7.37 -15.50 17.39
C ARG A 193 -8.34 -14.34 17.23
N GLN A 194 -9.63 -14.64 17.30
CA GLN A 194 -10.67 -13.62 17.35
C GLN A 194 -11.02 -13.28 18.80
N ASP A 195 -11.18 -11.99 19.10
CA ASP A 195 -11.73 -11.46 20.35
C ASP A 195 -12.80 -10.42 20.00
N GLY A 196 -14.07 -10.81 20.09
CA GLY A 196 -15.20 -9.99 19.65
C GLY A 196 -15.10 -9.62 18.16
N ASN A 197 -15.13 -8.32 17.86
CA ASN A 197 -14.99 -7.77 16.50
C ASN A 197 -13.54 -7.63 16.02
N VAL A 198 -12.54 -8.01 16.82
CA VAL A 198 -11.12 -7.84 16.54
C VAL A 198 -10.47 -9.19 16.24
N VAL A 199 -9.68 -9.28 15.18
CA VAL A 199 -8.72 -10.39 14.99
C VAL A 199 -7.33 -9.96 15.46
N ILE A 200 -6.71 -10.76 16.31
CA ILE A 200 -5.38 -10.50 16.87
C ILE A 200 -4.43 -11.54 16.32
N THR A 201 -3.42 -11.10 15.56
CA THR A 201 -2.35 -11.94 15.01
C THR A 201 -1.03 -11.59 15.71
N ASP A 202 -0.35 -12.57 16.29
CA ASP A 202 0.95 -12.36 16.94
C ASP A 202 2.04 -13.21 16.28
N PHE A 203 2.95 -12.56 15.56
CA PHE A 203 4.07 -13.21 14.88
C PHE A 203 5.40 -13.04 15.61
N ARG A 204 5.42 -12.54 16.85
CA ARG A 204 6.66 -12.33 17.61
C ARG A 204 7.41 -13.62 17.92
N SER A 205 6.71 -14.76 17.92
CA SER A 205 7.29 -16.10 18.07
C SER A 205 8.01 -16.63 16.83
N LEU A 206 7.84 -15.98 15.67
CA LEU A 206 8.40 -16.43 14.41
C LEU A 206 9.81 -15.84 14.19
N ASP A 207 10.74 -16.68 13.73
CA ASP A 207 12.11 -16.24 13.41
C ASP A 207 12.19 -15.38 12.16
N ARG A 208 11.26 -15.57 11.22
CA ARG A 208 11.21 -14.87 9.94
C ARG A 208 9.88 -14.15 9.81
N MET A 209 9.96 -12.91 9.32
CA MET A 209 8.77 -12.14 8.99
C MET A 209 8.01 -12.87 7.87
N PRO A 210 6.74 -13.22 8.09
CA PRO A 210 5.97 -13.89 7.07
C PRO A 210 5.58 -12.91 5.96
N VAL A 211 5.54 -13.42 4.73
CA VAL A 211 5.19 -12.66 3.53
C VAL A 211 3.92 -13.22 2.92
N GLY A 212 3.05 -12.34 2.43
CA GLY A 212 1.79 -12.74 1.83
C GLY A 212 0.81 -11.58 1.72
N ASN A 213 -0.28 -11.81 1.00
CA ASN A 213 -1.33 -10.81 0.82
C ASN A 213 -1.93 -10.40 2.18
N ARG A 214 -1.78 -9.13 2.53
CA ARG A 214 -2.23 -8.55 3.81
C ARG A 214 -3.71 -8.76 4.12
N PHE A 215 -4.55 -8.95 3.11
CA PHE A 215 -6.00 -9.12 3.27
C PHE A 215 -6.42 -10.55 3.59
N LEU A 216 -5.51 -11.54 3.54
CA LEU A 216 -5.80 -12.94 3.81
C LEU A 216 -6.29 -13.20 5.24
N VAL A 217 -5.92 -12.36 6.20
CA VAL A 217 -6.45 -12.48 7.57
C VAL A 217 -7.98 -12.33 7.60
N TYR A 218 -8.53 -11.44 6.77
CA TYR A 218 -9.97 -11.20 6.72
C TYR A 218 -10.75 -12.30 5.99
N THR A 219 -10.07 -13.15 5.22
CA THR A 219 -10.70 -14.32 4.62
C THR A 219 -10.89 -15.45 5.65
N LEU A 220 -10.06 -15.46 6.70
CA LEU A 220 -10.15 -16.42 7.81
C LEU A 220 -11.10 -15.94 8.91
N PHE A 221 -11.23 -14.62 9.08
CA PHE A 221 -12.03 -13.99 10.14
C PHE A 221 -13.02 -12.95 9.55
N PRO A 222 -13.96 -13.35 8.68
CA PRO A 222 -14.83 -12.42 7.96
C PRO A 222 -15.77 -11.61 8.87
N ASP A 223 -16.11 -12.14 10.05
CA ASP A 223 -17.01 -11.49 11.01
C ASP A 223 -16.35 -10.35 11.80
N THR A 224 -15.01 -10.29 11.81
CA THR A 224 -14.26 -9.19 12.43
C THR A 224 -14.30 -7.95 11.55
N ASN A 225 -14.22 -6.75 12.13
CA ASN A 225 -14.18 -5.50 11.36
C ASN A 225 -12.85 -4.76 11.48
N VAL A 226 -11.94 -5.24 12.34
CA VAL A 226 -10.60 -4.68 12.52
C VAL A 226 -9.61 -5.77 12.92
N SER A 227 -8.34 -5.58 12.58
CA SER A 227 -7.24 -6.45 12.95
C SER A 227 -6.17 -5.71 13.73
N VAL A 228 -5.50 -6.45 14.62
CA VAL A 228 -4.28 -6.08 15.32
C VAL A 228 -3.23 -7.12 14.94
N ARG A 229 -2.06 -6.67 14.48
CA ARG A 229 -0.94 -7.55 14.13
C ARG A 229 0.33 -7.10 14.82
N ALA A 230 0.90 -7.97 15.65
CA ALA A 230 2.19 -7.76 16.31
C ALA A 230 3.31 -8.55 15.63
N GLN A 231 4.45 -7.90 15.44
CA GLN A 231 5.67 -8.53 14.95
C GLN A 231 6.91 -7.78 15.46
N TRP A 232 8.08 -8.39 15.43
CA TRP A 232 9.32 -7.67 15.77
C TRP A 232 9.72 -6.68 14.67
N GLY A 233 10.16 -5.50 15.09
CA GLY A 233 10.90 -4.58 14.23
C GLY A 233 12.33 -5.10 13.94
N PRO A 234 13.08 -4.42 13.05
CA PRO A 234 14.47 -4.78 12.75
C PRO A 234 15.31 -4.90 14.01
N GLY A 235 16.11 -5.97 14.12
CA GLY A 235 16.95 -6.23 15.30
C GLY A 235 16.19 -6.56 16.59
N LYS A 236 14.85 -6.71 16.55
CA LYS A 236 13.99 -6.95 17.71
C LYS A 236 14.06 -5.83 18.77
N TYR A 237 14.44 -4.60 18.39
CA TYR A 237 14.53 -3.47 19.30
C TYR A 237 13.16 -2.94 19.78
N PHE A 238 12.10 -3.20 19.02
CA PHE A 238 10.73 -2.80 19.34
C PHE A 238 9.74 -3.80 18.73
N VAL A 239 8.52 -3.83 19.24
CA VAL A 239 7.40 -4.55 18.63
C VAL A 239 6.67 -3.60 17.69
N ALA A 240 6.61 -3.93 16.40
CA ALA A 240 5.78 -3.22 15.44
C ALA A 240 4.34 -3.72 15.55
N LEU A 241 3.43 -2.85 16.00
CA LEU A 241 2.01 -3.13 16.01
C LEU A 241 1.34 -2.45 14.81
N THR A 242 0.61 -3.22 14.01
CA THR A 242 -0.19 -2.70 12.90
C THR A 242 -1.67 -2.89 13.18
N LEU A 243 -2.46 -1.84 12.94
CA LEU A 243 -3.92 -1.86 12.97
C LEU A 243 -4.46 -1.75 11.54
N GLY A 244 -5.52 -2.47 11.22
CA GLY A 244 -6.17 -2.38 9.92
C GLY A 244 -7.64 -2.75 9.93
N HIS A 245 -8.47 -1.98 9.23
CA HIS A 245 -9.88 -2.32 9.03
C HIS A 245 -10.04 -3.51 8.10
N ASN A 246 -11.03 -4.35 8.40
CA ASN A 246 -11.46 -5.41 7.50
C ASN A 246 -12.09 -4.78 6.24
N ILE A 247 -11.56 -5.15 5.07
CA ILE A 247 -12.01 -4.61 3.79
C ILE A 247 -13.35 -5.17 3.33
N PHE A 248 -13.78 -6.31 3.89
CA PHE A 248 -15.07 -6.98 3.62
C PHE A 248 -16.14 -6.57 4.64
N ASN A 249 -15.75 -6.34 5.90
CA ASN A 249 -16.64 -5.86 6.97
C ASN A 249 -16.23 -4.45 7.40
N ARG A 250 -16.74 -3.43 6.70
CA ARG A 250 -16.38 -2.01 6.88
C ARG A 250 -17.15 -1.30 7.99
N THR A 251 -17.57 -2.03 9.02
CA THR A 251 -18.39 -1.49 10.12
C THR A 251 -17.58 -0.95 11.31
N SER A 252 -16.24 -1.01 11.24
CA SER A 252 -15.36 -0.41 12.25
C SER A 252 -15.48 1.12 12.23
N LEU A 253 -15.78 1.71 13.38
CA LEU A 253 -15.84 3.16 13.58
C LEU A 253 -14.52 3.71 14.12
N SER A 254 -13.61 2.84 14.55
CA SER A 254 -12.34 3.20 15.14
C SER A 254 -11.49 4.04 14.20
N ASN A 255 -10.70 4.95 14.77
CA ASN A 255 -9.69 5.70 14.03
C ASN A 255 -8.32 5.11 14.39
N CYS A 256 -7.83 4.18 13.57
CA CYS A 256 -6.55 3.51 13.78
C CYS A 256 -5.39 4.50 13.92
N GLY A 257 -5.36 5.56 13.09
CA GLY A 257 -4.32 6.60 13.13
C GLY A 257 -4.26 7.32 14.48
N GLN A 258 -5.41 7.76 15.00
CA GLN A 258 -5.51 8.42 16.32
C GLN A 258 -5.21 7.47 17.48
N ILE A 259 -5.53 6.19 17.36
CA ILE A 259 -5.17 5.20 18.37
C ILE A 259 -3.65 5.05 18.39
N CYS A 260 -3.02 4.75 17.25
CA CYS A 260 -1.57 4.56 17.15
C CYS A 260 -0.77 5.83 17.53
N SER A 261 -1.28 7.04 17.29
CA SER A 261 -0.58 8.27 17.66
C SER A 261 -0.39 8.43 19.18
N LYS A 262 -1.28 7.86 20.00
CA LYS A 262 -1.11 7.81 21.47
C LYS A 262 0.05 6.93 21.91
N PHE A 263 0.51 6.03 21.04
CA PHE A 263 1.62 5.11 21.27
C PHE A 263 2.86 5.46 20.41
N GLY A 264 3.01 6.74 20.02
CA GLY A 264 4.16 7.19 19.24
C GLY A 264 4.18 6.74 17.78
N GLY A 265 3.05 6.22 17.27
CA GLY A 265 2.87 5.85 15.87
C GLY A 265 2.04 6.86 15.09
N GLY A 266 1.39 6.36 14.03
CA GLY A 266 0.52 7.17 13.20
C GLY A 266 -0.09 6.37 12.05
N GLY A 267 -0.86 7.06 11.21
CA GLY A 267 -1.57 6.47 10.08
C GLY A 267 -2.85 7.23 9.79
N HIS A 268 -3.76 6.59 9.10
CA HIS A 268 -5.07 7.13 8.76
C HIS A 268 -6.18 6.32 9.45
N LYS A 269 -7.44 6.74 9.27
CA LYS A 269 -8.59 6.14 9.97
C LYS A 269 -8.64 4.60 9.85
N GLY A 270 -8.40 4.07 8.65
CA GLY A 270 -8.56 2.64 8.35
C GLY A 270 -7.32 1.77 8.52
N ALA A 271 -6.13 2.35 8.66
CA ALA A 271 -4.89 1.61 8.89
C ALA A 271 -3.82 2.50 9.53
N ALA A 272 -3.08 1.93 10.48
CA ALA A 272 -2.05 2.64 11.21
C ALA A 272 -1.02 1.66 11.78
N ALA A 273 0.11 2.20 12.24
CA ALA A 273 1.10 1.41 12.96
C ALA A 273 1.73 2.24 14.08
N CYS A 274 2.17 1.57 15.14
CA CYS A 274 2.97 2.15 16.20
C CYS A 274 4.09 1.20 16.64
N PRO A 275 5.27 1.72 17.02
CA PRO A 275 6.27 0.94 17.72
C PRO A 275 5.88 0.82 19.20
N LEU A 276 6.04 -0.36 19.77
CA LEU A 276 5.85 -0.64 21.20
C LEU A 276 7.17 -1.05 21.83
N GLU A 277 7.39 -0.61 23.07
CA GLU A 277 8.53 -1.05 23.86
C GLU A 277 8.39 -2.55 24.20
N PRO A 278 9.44 -3.38 24.01
CA PRO A 278 9.35 -4.82 24.22
C PRO A 278 8.73 -5.23 25.55
N ASP A 279 9.15 -4.59 26.65
CA ASP A 279 8.72 -4.92 28.01
C ASP A 279 7.28 -4.47 28.34
N LYS A 280 6.72 -3.56 27.54
CA LYS A 280 5.35 -3.03 27.70
C LYS A 280 4.38 -3.54 26.64
N ALA A 281 4.89 -4.26 25.63
CA ALA A 281 4.14 -4.59 24.42
C ALA A 281 2.85 -5.35 24.73
N ASP A 282 2.88 -6.34 25.62
CA ASP A 282 1.68 -7.14 25.94
C ASP A 282 0.57 -6.27 26.56
N ASN A 283 0.90 -5.46 27.56
CA ASN A 283 -0.04 -4.55 28.21
C ASN A 283 -0.61 -3.52 27.22
N GLN A 284 0.24 -2.94 26.37
CA GLN A 284 -0.17 -1.95 25.37
C GLN A 284 -1.06 -2.58 24.28
N ILE A 285 -0.77 -3.81 23.85
CA ILE A 285 -1.61 -4.55 22.91
C ILE A 285 -2.98 -4.79 23.51
N GLU A 286 -3.07 -5.21 24.78
CA GLU A 286 -4.35 -5.40 25.46
C GLU A 286 -5.15 -4.10 25.59
N GLU A 287 -4.49 -2.99 25.92
CA GLU A 287 -5.10 -1.66 25.97
C GLU A 287 -5.68 -1.26 24.60
N ILE A 288 -4.90 -1.43 23.53
CA ILE A 288 -5.34 -1.12 22.16
C ILE A 288 -6.49 -2.02 21.73
N VAL A 289 -6.44 -3.32 22.04
CA VAL A 289 -7.55 -4.25 21.74
C VAL A 289 -8.82 -3.82 22.46
N LYS A 290 -8.74 -3.41 23.74
CA LYS A 290 -9.91 -2.90 24.49
C LYS A 290 -10.51 -1.66 23.82
N ILE A 291 -9.69 -0.72 23.36
CA ILE A 291 -10.16 0.48 22.64
C ILE A 291 -10.84 0.12 21.31
N LEU A 292 -10.36 -0.93 20.62
CA LEU A 292 -10.89 -1.36 19.32
C LEU A 292 -12.17 -2.18 19.41
N LYS A 293 -12.41 -2.83 20.55
CA LYS A 293 -13.63 -3.59 20.77
C LYS A 293 -14.82 -2.63 20.83
N LYS A 294 -15.91 -2.99 20.16
CA LYS A 294 -17.19 -2.31 20.39
C LYS A 294 -17.65 -2.65 21.80
N GLU A 295 -18.07 -1.64 22.56
CA GLU A 295 -18.92 -1.88 23.72
C GLU A 295 -20.27 -2.34 23.18
N ASP A 296 -20.74 -3.50 23.65
CA ASP A 296 -22.07 -4.05 23.34
C ASP A 296 -23.17 -3.28 24.10
#